data_AF-A0A942DS34-F1
#
_entry.id   AF-A0A942DS34-F1
#
_cell.length_a   1.000
_cell.length_b   1.000
_cell.length_c   1.000
_cell.angle_alpha   90.00
_cell.angle_beta   90.00
_cell.angle_gamma   90.00
#
_symmetry.space_group_name_H-M   'P 1'
#
loop_
_entity.id
_entity.type
_entity.pdbx_description
1 polymer ?
#
loop_
_entity_poly.entity_id
_entity_poly.type
_entity_poly.pdbx_seq_one_letter_code
_entity_poly.pdbx_strand_id
1 'polypeptide(L)'
;MSKKYQTSVNQLLSGARDEAAAQAYADRDEWQKSPDEALERNLIAFRLAMKAGNFQDSMENLDESLTKNVFLKAEILFVKATYFAQTSRHEFAAASFVKAAGYYLSDKNFEKYTLSLFNAFIAETYLPTKMLNENARVAEIRALAVEHDIAKVQFLCDRHQSLRLFEDGDYQEAIDVLIVWTARQDALTKSDSQLALLHIADCFWQMRDLRKALLYFDQVPESVDERVRFPRAVIEAKLWQKPLDLNSFAVVTDHWRERYRRAGFEVSASAPKAAKASAKLLWSVKTGVLSRGRSLVGKVKSQSLEGQLIRLLADGPRSKKVLCESLWPADTEVMFLDDRFHQLVQRVQRKAKGLIVFDGQSYRLSEAIASI
;
A
#
# COMPACT_ATOMS: atom_id res chain seq x y z
N MET A 1 -2.45 -13.80 -21.37
CA MET A 1 -3.01 -12.80 -20.46
C MET A 1 -4.52 -12.87 -20.52
N SER A 2 -5.15 -13.35 -19.47
CA SER A 2 -6.60 -13.46 -19.42
C SER A 2 -7.26 -12.09 -19.20
N LYS A 3 -8.45 -11.87 -19.78
CA LYS A 3 -9.27 -10.68 -19.52
C LYS A 3 -9.63 -10.56 -18.03
N LYS A 4 -9.74 -11.70 -17.34
CA LYS A 4 -10.05 -11.78 -15.91
C LYS A 4 -8.91 -11.18 -15.07
N TYR A 5 -7.66 -11.54 -15.37
CA TYR A 5 -6.49 -10.94 -14.72
C TYR A 5 -6.41 -9.43 -14.88
N GLN A 6 -6.55 -8.93 -16.10
CA GLN A 6 -6.53 -7.50 -16.36
C GLN A 6 -7.61 -6.76 -15.55
N THR A 7 -8.81 -7.34 -15.46
CA THR A 7 -9.94 -6.77 -14.72
C THR A 7 -9.65 -6.67 -13.22
N SER A 8 -9.20 -7.77 -12.59
CA SER A 8 -8.87 -7.79 -11.17
C SER A 8 -7.72 -6.85 -10.82
N VAL A 9 -6.69 -6.76 -11.67
CA VAL A 9 -5.58 -5.81 -11.48
C VAL A 9 -6.09 -4.36 -11.58
N ASN A 10 -6.95 -4.04 -12.55
CA ASN A 10 -7.52 -2.70 -12.67
C ASN A 10 -8.39 -2.32 -11.46
N GLN A 11 -9.17 -3.26 -10.92
CA GLN A 11 -9.94 -3.06 -9.68
C GLN A 11 -9.00 -2.82 -8.48
N LEU A 12 -7.91 -3.60 -8.36
CA LEU A 12 -6.91 -3.38 -7.31
C LEU A 12 -6.25 -2.00 -7.42
N LEU A 13 -5.91 -1.57 -8.64
CA LEU A 13 -5.25 -0.29 -8.89
C LEU A 13 -6.19 0.91 -8.65
N SER A 14 -7.50 0.75 -8.87
CA SER A 14 -8.52 1.79 -8.61
C SER A 14 -9.00 1.86 -7.16
N GLY A 15 -8.51 0.98 -6.28
CA GLY A 15 -8.90 0.94 -4.86
C GLY A 15 -10.14 0.09 -4.57
N ALA A 16 -10.72 -0.53 -5.60
CA ALA A 16 -11.85 -1.46 -5.54
C ALA A 16 -11.41 -2.85 -5.03
N ARG A 17 -10.82 -2.89 -3.82
CA ARG A 17 -10.18 -4.09 -3.25
C ARG A 17 -11.20 -5.21 -3.02
N ASP A 18 -12.38 -4.87 -2.53
CA ASP A 18 -13.40 -5.85 -2.18
C ASP A 18 -14.01 -6.46 -3.45
N GLU A 19 -14.19 -5.68 -4.53
CA GLU A 19 -14.57 -6.20 -5.84
C GLU A 19 -13.50 -7.12 -6.42
N ALA A 20 -12.23 -6.71 -6.36
CA ALA A 20 -11.12 -7.54 -6.83
C ALA A 20 -11.02 -8.88 -6.09
N ALA A 21 -11.18 -8.87 -4.77
CA ALA A 21 -11.21 -10.09 -3.96
C ALA A 21 -12.45 -10.94 -4.27
N ALA A 22 -13.60 -10.31 -4.47
CA ALA A 22 -14.83 -11.03 -4.80
C ALA A 22 -14.74 -11.73 -6.16
N GLN A 23 -14.14 -11.06 -7.15
CA GLN A 23 -13.91 -11.62 -8.48
C GLN A 23 -12.86 -12.74 -8.45
N ALA A 24 -11.71 -12.52 -7.79
CA ALA A 24 -10.66 -13.52 -7.65
C ALA A 24 -11.18 -14.80 -6.97
N TYR A 25 -12.01 -14.64 -5.93
CA TYR A 25 -12.66 -15.74 -5.24
C TYR A 25 -13.70 -16.46 -6.12
N ALA A 26 -14.53 -15.72 -6.86
CA ALA A 26 -15.55 -16.30 -7.72
C ALA A 26 -14.95 -17.09 -8.91
N ASP A 27 -13.84 -16.62 -9.45
CA ASP A 27 -13.20 -17.28 -10.57
C ASP A 27 -12.22 -18.39 -10.16
N ARG A 28 -12.03 -18.65 -8.87
CA ARG A 28 -10.93 -19.47 -8.35
C ARG A 28 -10.87 -20.88 -8.93
N ASP A 29 -12.03 -21.51 -9.12
CA ASP A 29 -12.14 -22.86 -9.70
C ASP A 29 -12.00 -22.84 -11.24
N GLU A 30 -12.14 -21.67 -11.87
CA GLU A 30 -11.97 -21.51 -13.32
C GLU A 30 -10.52 -21.25 -13.74
N TRP A 31 -9.65 -20.80 -12.82
CA TRP A 31 -8.25 -20.39 -13.09
C TRP A 31 -7.23 -21.52 -13.02
N GLN A 32 -7.68 -22.77 -13.01
CA GLN A 32 -6.81 -23.96 -12.92
C GLN A 32 -6.66 -24.70 -14.25
N LYS A 33 -7.05 -24.11 -15.39
CA LYS A 33 -7.02 -24.81 -16.68
C LYS A 33 -5.63 -24.78 -17.33
N SER A 34 -4.74 -23.89 -16.89
CA SER A 34 -3.33 -23.86 -17.33
C SER A 34 -2.36 -23.35 -16.25
N PRO A 35 -1.06 -23.66 -16.36
CA PRO A 35 -0.03 -23.13 -15.44
C PRO A 35 0.02 -21.59 -15.41
N ASP A 36 -0.19 -20.93 -16.55
CA ASP A 36 -0.20 -19.48 -16.65
C ASP A 36 -1.39 -18.87 -15.90
N GLU A 37 -2.58 -19.47 -15.99
CA GLU A 37 -3.75 -19.02 -15.23
C GLU A 37 -3.58 -19.22 -13.72
N ALA A 38 -2.98 -20.33 -13.30
CA ALA A 38 -2.67 -20.56 -11.89
C ALA A 38 -1.70 -19.48 -11.34
N LEU A 39 -0.68 -19.11 -12.13
CA LEU A 39 0.24 -18.03 -11.80
C LEU A 39 -0.43 -16.65 -11.79
N GLU A 40 -1.29 -16.34 -12.78
CA GLU A 40 -2.09 -15.12 -12.81
C GLU A 40 -2.91 -15.00 -11.50
N ARG A 41 -3.51 -16.11 -11.02
CA ARG A 41 -4.29 -16.11 -9.77
C ARG A 41 -3.40 -15.85 -8.57
N ASN A 42 -2.28 -16.58 -8.48
CA ASN A 42 -1.34 -16.44 -7.36
C ASN A 42 -0.83 -14.99 -7.29
N LEU A 43 -0.62 -14.31 -8.42
CA LEU A 43 -0.26 -12.90 -8.47
C LEU A 43 -1.35 -11.98 -7.87
N ILE A 44 -2.61 -12.21 -8.19
CA ILE A 44 -3.72 -11.41 -7.65
C ILE A 44 -3.87 -11.63 -6.16
N ALA A 45 -3.86 -12.90 -5.71
CA ALA A 45 -3.95 -13.24 -4.31
C ALA A 45 -2.78 -12.63 -3.52
N PHE A 46 -1.56 -12.68 -4.07
CA PHE A 46 -0.40 -12.04 -3.46
C PHE A 46 -0.54 -10.51 -3.38
N ARG A 47 -1.00 -9.84 -4.47
CA ARG A 47 -1.26 -8.39 -4.47
C ARG A 47 -2.33 -7.99 -3.44
N LEU A 48 -3.37 -8.81 -3.29
CA LEU A 48 -4.41 -8.64 -2.26
C LEU A 48 -3.83 -8.76 -0.85
N ALA A 49 -3.02 -9.80 -0.60
CA ALA A 49 -2.34 -10.02 0.68
C ALA A 49 -1.37 -8.88 1.02
N MET A 50 -0.59 -8.39 0.04
CA MET A 50 0.26 -7.21 0.19
C MET A 50 -0.53 -5.96 0.58
N LYS A 51 -1.67 -5.69 -0.09
CA LYS A 51 -2.57 -4.59 0.30
C LYS A 51 -3.21 -4.78 1.68
N ALA A 52 -3.21 -6.00 2.20
CA ALA A 52 -3.68 -6.35 3.53
C ALA A 52 -2.58 -6.32 4.61
N GLY A 53 -1.32 -6.08 4.24
CA GLY A 53 -0.18 -6.17 5.15
C GLY A 53 0.18 -7.61 5.58
N ASN A 54 -0.27 -8.64 4.85
CA ASN A 54 0.07 -10.04 5.10
C ASN A 54 1.05 -10.56 4.04
N PHE A 55 2.21 -11.04 4.45
CA PHE A 55 3.35 -11.26 3.56
C PHE A 55 3.98 -12.66 3.59
N GLN A 56 3.71 -13.45 4.64
CA GLN A 56 4.67 -14.48 5.06
C GLN A 56 4.64 -15.79 4.26
N ASP A 57 3.53 -16.13 3.60
CA ASP A 57 3.33 -17.52 3.11
C ASP A 57 3.12 -17.63 1.58
N SER A 58 3.41 -16.58 0.81
CA SER A 58 2.84 -16.46 -0.55
C SER A 58 3.84 -16.15 -1.67
N MET A 59 5.07 -15.75 -1.33
CA MET A 59 6.07 -15.38 -2.34
C MET A 59 6.66 -16.60 -3.06
N GLU A 60 6.72 -17.76 -2.39
CA GLU A 60 7.26 -19.01 -2.94
C GLU A 60 6.45 -19.52 -4.14
N ASN A 61 5.15 -19.19 -4.20
CA ASN A 61 4.25 -19.57 -5.28
C ASN A 61 4.34 -18.64 -6.51
N LEU A 62 5.21 -17.63 -6.45
CA LEU A 62 5.50 -16.73 -7.56
C LEU A 62 6.88 -17.08 -8.11
N ASP A 63 6.96 -17.95 -9.11
CA ASP A 63 8.22 -18.28 -9.78
C ASP A 63 8.10 -17.99 -11.28
N GLU A 64 8.94 -17.08 -11.78
CA GLU A 64 8.98 -16.71 -13.19
C GLU A 64 9.46 -17.85 -14.10
N SER A 65 10.09 -18.90 -13.55
CA SER A 65 10.54 -20.08 -14.30
C SER A 65 9.38 -20.96 -14.76
N LEU A 66 8.22 -20.86 -14.09
CA LEU A 66 7.04 -21.69 -14.32
C LEU A 66 6.22 -21.29 -15.55
N THR A 67 6.56 -20.16 -16.19
CA THR A 67 5.87 -19.67 -17.39
C THR A 67 6.85 -19.38 -18.53
N LYS A 68 6.36 -19.49 -19.77
CA LYS A 68 7.07 -18.99 -20.96
C LYS A 68 6.60 -17.59 -21.37
N ASN A 69 5.50 -17.10 -20.80
CA ASN A 69 4.90 -15.82 -21.12
C ASN A 69 5.78 -14.67 -20.57
N VAL A 70 6.38 -13.89 -21.48
CA VAL A 70 7.31 -12.81 -21.16
C VAL A 70 6.68 -11.76 -20.25
N PHE A 71 5.44 -11.35 -20.54
CA PHE A 71 4.71 -10.41 -19.72
C PHE A 71 4.48 -10.95 -18.30
N LEU A 72 4.09 -12.22 -18.17
CA LEU A 72 3.83 -12.81 -16.86
C LEU A 72 5.11 -12.92 -16.01
N LYS A 73 6.26 -13.21 -16.63
CA LYS A 73 7.58 -13.12 -15.97
C LYS A 73 7.84 -11.71 -15.44
N ALA A 74 7.56 -10.70 -16.25
CA ALA A 74 7.72 -9.30 -15.87
C ALA A 74 6.82 -8.94 -14.67
N GLU A 75 5.56 -9.36 -14.68
CA GLU A 75 4.60 -9.13 -13.59
C GLU A 75 5.03 -9.80 -12.28
N ILE A 76 5.49 -11.06 -12.34
CA ILE A 76 6.01 -11.77 -11.16
C ILE A 76 7.15 -10.99 -10.52
N LEU A 77 8.13 -10.56 -11.33
CA LEU A 77 9.28 -9.81 -10.85
C LEU A 77 8.89 -8.42 -10.33
N PHE A 78 7.96 -7.73 -10.99
CA PHE A 78 7.45 -6.43 -10.55
C PHE A 78 6.76 -6.52 -9.19
N VAL A 79 5.94 -7.55 -9.00
CA VAL A 79 5.22 -7.78 -7.72
C VAL A 79 6.20 -8.14 -6.61
N LYS A 80 7.15 -9.04 -6.87
CA LYS A 80 8.25 -9.35 -5.92
C LYS A 80 9.05 -8.10 -5.56
N ALA A 81 9.40 -7.29 -6.54
CA ALA A 81 10.14 -6.04 -6.32
C ALA A 81 9.38 -5.07 -5.41
N THR A 82 8.06 -4.94 -5.63
CA THR A 82 7.19 -4.11 -4.78
C THR A 82 7.16 -4.63 -3.35
N TYR A 83 7.12 -5.95 -3.15
CA TYR A 83 7.20 -6.57 -1.84
C TYR A 83 8.54 -6.31 -1.14
N PHE A 84 9.66 -6.47 -1.86
CA PHE A 84 10.98 -6.15 -1.32
C PHE A 84 11.10 -4.66 -0.93
N ALA A 85 10.53 -3.75 -1.73
CA ALA A 85 10.52 -2.33 -1.39
C ALA A 85 9.72 -2.04 -0.11
N GLN A 86 8.55 -2.67 0.07
CA GLN A 86 7.72 -2.52 1.27
C GLN A 86 8.35 -3.11 2.53
N THR A 87 9.20 -4.13 2.38
CA THR A 87 9.93 -4.78 3.48
C THR A 87 11.34 -4.22 3.68
N SER A 88 11.62 -3.03 3.12
CA SER A 88 12.92 -2.33 3.20
C SER A 88 14.11 -3.12 2.66
N ARG A 89 13.87 -4.10 1.80
CA ARG A 89 14.89 -4.89 1.08
C ARG A 89 15.19 -4.25 -0.28
N HIS A 90 15.64 -2.99 -0.25
CA HIS A 90 15.72 -2.12 -1.43
C HIS A 90 16.66 -2.64 -2.53
N GLU A 91 17.74 -3.33 -2.18
CA GLU A 91 18.67 -3.93 -3.16
C GLU A 91 17.98 -4.98 -4.02
N PHE A 92 17.23 -5.90 -3.38
CA PHE A 92 16.45 -6.93 -4.07
C PHE A 92 15.31 -6.32 -4.88
N ALA A 93 14.71 -5.23 -4.39
CA ALA A 93 13.67 -4.49 -5.11
C ALA A 93 14.22 -3.90 -6.41
N ALA A 94 15.32 -3.15 -6.34
CA ALA A 94 15.96 -2.53 -7.50
C ALA A 94 16.34 -3.56 -8.57
N ALA A 95 17.05 -4.63 -8.18
CA ALA A 95 17.43 -5.70 -9.11
C ALA A 95 16.22 -6.38 -9.77
N SER A 96 15.16 -6.63 -9.00
CA SER A 96 13.93 -7.26 -9.53
C SER A 96 13.17 -6.33 -10.47
N PHE A 97 13.09 -5.02 -10.19
CA PHE A 97 12.50 -4.04 -11.10
C PHE A 97 13.27 -3.91 -12.42
N VAL A 98 14.62 -3.91 -12.38
CA VAL A 98 15.46 -3.89 -13.59
C VAL A 98 15.21 -5.15 -14.44
N LYS A 99 15.14 -6.32 -13.82
CA LYS A 99 14.83 -7.58 -14.53
C LYS A 99 13.42 -7.56 -15.12
N ALA A 100 12.43 -7.05 -14.38
CA ALA A 100 11.07 -6.87 -14.89
C ALA A 100 11.04 -5.91 -16.09
N ALA A 101 11.79 -4.81 -16.04
CA ALA A 101 11.91 -3.84 -17.12
C ALA A 101 12.42 -4.53 -18.41
N GLY A 102 13.45 -5.37 -18.34
CA GLY A 102 13.96 -6.11 -19.50
C GLY A 102 12.91 -6.99 -20.19
N TYR A 103 12.04 -7.64 -19.40
CA TYR A 103 10.93 -8.41 -19.96
C TYR A 103 9.82 -7.53 -20.54
N TYR A 104 9.44 -6.42 -19.89
CA TYR A 104 8.46 -5.48 -20.48
C TYR A 104 8.94 -4.84 -21.77
N LEU A 105 10.24 -4.53 -21.87
CA LEU A 105 10.84 -4.03 -23.10
C LEU A 105 10.75 -5.07 -24.23
N SER A 106 11.04 -6.34 -23.91
CA SER A 106 10.91 -7.45 -24.86
C SER A 106 9.47 -7.68 -25.31
N ASP A 107 8.49 -7.42 -24.44
CA ASP A 107 7.05 -7.45 -24.72
C ASP A 107 6.53 -6.17 -25.40
N LYS A 108 7.40 -5.18 -25.67
CA LYS A 108 7.05 -3.86 -26.21
C LYS A 108 6.05 -3.07 -25.36
N ASN A 109 5.99 -3.35 -24.06
CA ASN A 109 5.17 -2.64 -23.10
C ASN A 109 5.95 -1.47 -22.48
N PHE A 110 6.04 -0.37 -23.22
CA PHE A 110 6.84 0.80 -22.82
C PHE A 110 6.36 1.45 -21.52
N GLU A 111 5.04 1.51 -21.27
CA GLU A 111 4.51 2.06 -20.01
C GLU A 111 5.09 1.31 -18.80
N LYS A 112 4.99 -0.02 -18.79
CA LYS A 112 5.46 -0.84 -17.66
C LYS A 112 6.98 -0.95 -17.62
N TYR A 113 7.65 -0.90 -18.77
CA TYR A 113 9.10 -0.79 -18.85
C TYR A 113 9.60 0.46 -18.11
N THR A 114 9.12 1.64 -18.50
CA THR A 114 9.57 2.92 -17.93
C THR A 114 9.15 3.06 -16.47
N LEU A 115 7.95 2.56 -16.09
CA LEU A 115 7.54 2.50 -14.68
C LEU A 115 8.44 1.60 -13.84
N SER A 116 8.90 0.48 -14.39
CA SER A 116 9.83 -0.43 -13.70
C SER A 116 11.19 0.24 -13.51
N LEU A 117 11.70 0.96 -14.51
CA LEU A 117 12.93 1.75 -14.37
C LEU A 117 12.81 2.82 -13.30
N PHE A 118 11.70 3.56 -13.27
CA PHE A 118 11.44 4.56 -12.23
C PHE A 118 11.42 3.93 -10.83
N ASN A 119 10.72 2.81 -10.66
CA ASN A 119 10.67 2.13 -9.37
C ASN A 119 12.02 1.53 -8.94
N ALA A 120 12.83 1.06 -9.89
CA ALA A 120 14.21 0.65 -9.61
C ALA A 120 15.03 1.83 -9.09
N PHE A 121 14.96 2.98 -9.76
CA PHE A 121 15.61 4.22 -9.33
C PHE A 121 15.17 4.61 -7.92
N ILE A 122 13.86 4.65 -7.63
CA ILE A 122 13.38 4.97 -6.28
C ILE A 122 13.92 3.98 -5.26
N ALA A 123 13.94 2.68 -5.52
CA ALA A 123 14.51 1.70 -4.60
C ALA A 123 16.00 1.97 -4.33
N GLU A 124 16.78 2.36 -5.34
CA GLU A 124 18.20 2.68 -5.18
C GLU A 124 18.46 3.92 -4.33
N THR A 125 17.55 4.92 -4.33
CA THR A 125 17.68 6.11 -3.45
C THR A 125 17.68 5.77 -1.95
N TYR A 126 17.20 4.58 -1.57
CA TYR A 126 17.24 4.08 -0.19
C TYR A 126 18.48 3.24 0.12
N LEU A 127 19.38 3.02 -0.84
CA LEU A 127 20.62 2.28 -0.62
C LEU A 127 21.67 3.18 0.06
N PRO A 128 22.56 2.61 0.92
CA PRO A 128 23.59 3.38 1.60
C PRO A 128 24.61 4.02 0.65
N THR A 129 24.80 3.41 -0.52
CA THR A 129 25.66 3.93 -1.58
C THR A 129 24.96 5.08 -2.27
N LYS A 130 25.41 6.31 -2.03
CA LYS A 130 24.94 7.49 -2.77
C LYS A 130 25.06 7.21 -4.27
N MET A 131 23.94 7.34 -4.96
CA MET A 131 23.91 7.31 -6.40
C MET A 131 24.68 8.52 -6.94
N LEU A 132 25.78 8.27 -7.64
CA LEU A 132 26.43 9.31 -8.44
C LEU A 132 25.44 9.68 -9.56
N ASN A 133 24.95 10.93 -9.54
CA ASN A 133 24.07 11.53 -10.56
C ASN A 133 22.58 11.09 -10.56
N GLU A 134 21.91 11.10 -9.40
CA GLU A 134 20.45 10.88 -9.31
C GLU A 134 19.64 11.74 -10.30
N ASN A 135 19.98 13.03 -10.41
CA ASN A 135 19.31 13.97 -11.32
C ASN A 135 19.43 13.56 -12.80
N ALA A 136 20.59 13.04 -13.22
CA ALA A 136 20.77 12.58 -14.60
C ALA A 136 19.89 11.35 -14.87
N ARG A 137 19.86 10.40 -13.92
CA ARG A 137 19.09 9.16 -14.09
C ARG A 137 17.58 9.40 -14.11
N VAL A 138 17.04 10.26 -13.25
CA VAL A 138 15.61 10.59 -13.30
C VAL A 138 15.25 11.36 -14.58
N ALA A 139 16.16 12.21 -15.08
CA ALA A 139 15.97 12.93 -16.34
C ALA A 139 15.97 11.99 -17.56
N GLU A 140 16.83 10.97 -17.59
CA GLU A 140 16.83 9.93 -18.63
C GLU A 140 15.52 9.15 -18.66
N ILE A 141 15.03 8.70 -17.49
CA ILE A 141 13.75 8.00 -17.36
C ILE A 141 12.60 8.90 -17.82
N ARG A 142 12.65 10.19 -17.47
CA ARG A 142 11.65 11.17 -17.89
C ARG A 142 11.68 11.39 -19.40
N ALA A 143 12.85 11.53 -20.01
CA ALA A 143 12.99 11.72 -21.46
C ALA A 143 12.38 10.53 -22.23
N LEU A 144 12.65 9.31 -21.77
CA LEU A 144 12.03 8.10 -22.31
C LEU A 144 10.51 8.09 -22.13
N ALA A 145 10.00 8.54 -20.96
CA ALA A 145 8.56 8.67 -20.73
C ALA A 145 7.91 9.72 -21.64
N VAL A 146 8.63 10.78 -22.02
CA VAL A 146 8.17 11.79 -22.99
C VAL A 146 8.15 11.21 -24.40
N GLU A 147 9.20 10.52 -24.81
CA GLU A 147 9.32 9.89 -26.13
C GLU A 147 8.14 8.94 -26.43
N HIS A 148 7.66 8.22 -25.41
CA HIS A 148 6.57 7.25 -25.53
C HIS A 148 5.21 7.75 -25.01
N ASP A 149 5.07 9.05 -24.70
CA ASP A 149 3.84 9.67 -24.14
C ASP A 149 3.26 8.96 -22.89
N ILE A 150 4.15 8.53 -21.99
CA ILE A 150 3.78 7.86 -20.74
C ILE A 150 3.59 8.90 -19.62
N ALA A 151 2.46 9.59 -19.66
CA ALA A 151 2.14 10.71 -18.76
C ALA A 151 2.31 10.37 -17.27
N LYS A 152 1.90 9.18 -16.84
CA LYS A 152 2.03 8.73 -15.45
C LYS A 152 3.48 8.72 -14.97
N VAL A 153 4.42 8.26 -15.80
CA VAL A 153 5.84 8.18 -15.41
C VAL A 153 6.50 9.56 -15.50
N GLN A 154 6.12 10.39 -16.48
CA GLN A 154 6.53 11.80 -16.52
C GLN A 154 6.16 12.51 -15.22
N PHE A 155 4.92 12.35 -14.75
CA PHE A 155 4.47 12.90 -13.46
C PHE A 155 5.27 12.38 -12.27
N LEU A 156 5.56 11.08 -12.22
CA LEU A 156 6.33 10.50 -11.12
C LEU A 156 7.76 11.06 -11.06
N CYS A 157 8.40 11.24 -12.22
CA CYS A 157 9.70 11.93 -12.33
C CYS A 157 9.61 13.39 -11.87
N ASP A 158 8.60 14.14 -12.35
CA ASP A 158 8.38 15.54 -11.99
C ASP A 158 8.09 15.70 -10.49
N ARG A 159 7.31 14.79 -9.90
CA ARG A 159 7.08 14.75 -8.45
C ARG A 159 8.36 14.50 -7.67
N HIS A 160 9.22 13.60 -8.15
CA HIS A 160 10.52 13.38 -7.53
C HIS A 160 11.42 14.62 -7.63
N GLN A 161 11.48 15.27 -8.78
CA GLN A 161 12.23 16.52 -8.96
C GLN A 161 11.71 17.63 -8.06
N SER A 162 10.40 17.83 -7.99
CA SER A 162 9.74 18.79 -7.09
C SER A 162 10.07 18.50 -5.62
N LEU A 163 10.15 17.22 -5.23
CA LEU A 163 10.54 16.83 -3.88
C LEU A 163 11.98 17.27 -3.54
N ARG A 164 12.91 17.16 -4.49
CA ARG A 164 14.30 17.60 -4.34
C ARG A 164 14.40 19.12 -4.22
N LEU A 165 13.74 19.85 -5.12
CA LEU A 165 13.65 21.32 -5.05
C LEU A 165 13.07 21.79 -3.71
N PHE A 166 12.03 21.11 -3.22
CA PHE A 166 11.50 21.38 -1.89
C PHE A 166 12.52 21.15 -0.77
N GLU A 167 13.35 20.11 -0.85
CA GLU A 167 14.39 19.82 0.14
C GLU A 167 15.52 20.85 0.12
N ASP A 168 15.82 21.41 -1.04
CA ASP A 168 16.81 22.46 -1.25
C ASP A 168 16.28 23.87 -0.89
N GLY A 169 14.96 24.00 -0.69
CA GLY A 169 14.29 25.25 -0.30
C GLY A 169 13.71 26.05 -1.48
N ASP A 170 13.85 25.54 -2.70
CA ASP A 170 13.38 26.16 -3.94
C ASP A 170 11.88 25.90 -4.17
N TYR A 171 11.05 26.37 -3.25
CA TYR A 171 9.62 26.03 -3.20
C TYR A 171 8.83 26.49 -4.43
N GLN A 172 9.18 27.63 -5.02
CA GLN A 172 8.48 28.13 -6.22
C GLN A 172 8.77 27.24 -7.43
N GLU A 173 10.03 26.83 -7.62
CA GLU A 173 10.40 25.92 -8.69
C GLU A 173 9.76 24.53 -8.51
N ALA A 174 9.68 24.04 -7.26
CA ALA A 174 8.95 22.83 -6.93
C ALA A 174 7.46 22.91 -7.35
N ILE A 175 6.81 24.04 -7.08
CA ILE A 175 5.43 24.30 -7.51
C ILE A 175 5.33 24.31 -9.04
N ASP A 176 6.23 25.03 -9.73
CA ASP A 176 6.19 25.20 -11.19
C ASP A 176 6.31 23.84 -11.92
N VAL A 177 7.09 22.91 -11.37
CA VAL A 177 7.21 21.53 -11.90
C VAL A 177 5.89 20.75 -11.77
N LEU A 178 5.15 20.91 -10.66
CA LEU A 178 3.94 20.13 -10.41
C LEU A 178 2.65 20.78 -10.89
N ILE A 179 2.61 22.11 -11.03
CA ILE A 179 1.37 22.83 -11.31
C ILE A 179 0.80 22.44 -12.68
N VAL A 180 1.64 22.14 -13.66
CA VAL A 180 1.24 21.68 -15.00
C VAL A 180 0.40 20.40 -14.96
N TRP A 181 0.60 19.55 -13.94
CA TRP A 181 -0.13 18.30 -13.75
C TRP A 181 -1.51 18.50 -13.10
N THR A 182 -1.74 19.63 -12.44
CA THR A 182 -3.06 19.95 -11.87
C THR A 182 -4.13 20.18 -12.94
N ALA A 183 -3.70 20.55 -14.17
CA ALA A 183 -4.57 20.67 -15.34
C ALA A 183 -4.76 19.36 -16.13
N ARG A 184 -3.98 18.30 -15.83
CA ARG A 184 -3.98 17.00 -16.51
C ARG A 184 -4.38 15.86 -15.56
N GLN A 185 -5.42 16.07 -14.75
CA GLN A 185 -5.81 15.11 -13.70
C GLN A 185 -6.29 13.77 -14.27
N ASP A 186 -6.82 13.77 -15.49
CA ASP A 186 -7.26 12.60 -16.25
C ASP A 186 -6.11 11.64 -16.57
N ALA A 187 -4.88 12.15 -16.68
CA ALA A 187 -3.69 11.35 -16.92
C ALA A 187 -3.12 10.67 -15.66
N LEU A 188 -3.68 10.96 -14.48
CA LEU A 188 -3.15 10.52 -13.19
C LEU A 188 -4.14 9.65 -12.42
N THR A 189 -3.63 8.83 -11.50
CA THR A 189 -4.51 8.22 -10.51
C THR A 189 -5.03 9.31 -9.56
N LYS A 190 -6.27 9.15 -9.06
CA LYS A 190 -6.87 10.09 -8.10
C LYS A 190 -5.91 10.43 -6.94
N SER A 191 -5.30 9.42 -6.35
CA SER A 191 -4.40 9.61 -5.23
C SER A 191 -3.06 10.25 -5.61
N ASP A 192 -2.57 10.09 -6.85
CA ASP A 192 -1.36 10.78 -7.32
C ASP A 192 -1.64 12.29 -7.51
N SER A 193 -2.79 12.63 -8.10
CA SER A 193 -3.26 14.01 -8.20
C SER A 193 -3.41 14.67 -6.82
N GLN A 194 -4.03 13.97 -5.86
CA GLN A 194 -4.17 14.46 -4.48
C GLN A 194 -2.82 14.71 -3.80
N LEU A 195 -1.85 13.80 -3.97
CA LEU A 195 -0.50 13.98 -3.41
C LEU A 195 0.22 15.18 -4.02
N ALA A 196 0.01 15.47 -5.31
CA ALA A 196 0.56 16.66 -5.96
C ALA A 196 -0.02 17.94 -5.36
N LEU A 197 -1.35 18.01 -5.20
CA LEU A 197 -2.04 19.15 -4.57
C LEU A 197 -1.54 19.39 -3.14
N LEU A 198 -1.39 18.32 -2.34
CA LEU A 198 -0.86 18.41 -0.98
C LEU A 198 0.61 18.88 -0.94
N HIS A 199 1.42 18.45 -1.90
CA HIS A 199 2.81 18.91 -2.00
C HIS A 199 2.88 20.40 -2.37
N ILE A 200 2.06 20.86 -3.32
CA ILE A 200 1.94 22.28 -3.69
C ILE A 200 1.46 23.11 -2.49
N ALA A 201 0.46 22.61 -1.75
CA ALA A 201 0.00 23.26 -0.53
C ALA A 201 1.11 23.37 0.53
N ASP A 202 1.95 22.34 0.69
CA ASP A 202 3.12 22.38 1.58
C ASP A 202 4.12 23.46 1.15
N CYS A 203 4.43 23.55 -0.16
CA CYS A 203 5.33 24.57 -0.70
C CYS A 203 4.83 25.98 -0.36
N PHE A 204 3.54 26.27 -0.60
CA PHE A 204 2.96 27.57 -0.24
C PHE A 204 2.97 27.84 1.26
N TRP A 205 2.78 26.81 2.09
CA TRP A 205 2.90 26.94 3.54
C TRP A 205 4.34 27.31 3.96
N GLN A 206 5.36 26.68 3.36
CA GLN A 206 6.78 27.02 3.62
C GLN A 206 7.08 28.47 3.22
N MET A 207 6.51 28.92 2.10
CA MET A 207 6.61 30.30 1.61
C MET A 207 5.77 31.31 2.41
N ARG A 208 5.02 30.87 3.44
CA ARG A 208 4.09 31.67 4.24
C ARG A 208 2.89 32.25 3.47
N ASP A 209 2.60 31.76 2.27
CA ASP A 209 1.38 32.11 1.51
C ASP A 209 0.23 31.19 1.93
N LEU A 210 -0.32 31.44 3.13
CA LEU A 210 -1.38 30.61 3.71
C LEU A 210 -2.65 30.57 2.86
N ARG A 211 -2.94 31.66 2.13
CA ARG A 211 -4.13 31.74 1.28
C ARG A 211 -4.04 30.73 0.14
N LYS A 212 -2.89 30.65 -0.55
CA LYS A 212 -2.71 29.65 -1.61
C LYS A 212 -2.58 28.24 -1.03
N ALA A 213 -1.92 28.08 0.12
CA ALA A 213 -1.85 26.78 0.77
C ALA A 213 -3.26 26.19 1.03
N LEU A 214 -4.18 27.00 1.55
CA LEU A 214 -5.59 26.62 1.74
C LEU A 214 -6.28 26.31 0.41
N LEU A 215 -6.11 27.16 -0.61
CA LEU A 215 -6.72 26.96 -1.93
C LEU A 215 -6.41 25.60 -2.55
N TYR A 216 -5.16 25.13 -2.46
CA TYR A 216 -4.77 23.82 -3.00
C TYR A 216 -5.17 22.66 -2.08
N PHE A 217 -5.14 22.89 -0.76
CA PHE A 217 -5.58 21.90 0.20
C PHE A 217 -7.09 21.58 0.06
N ASP A 218 -7.93 22.60 -0.11
CA ASP A 218 -9.39 22.46 -0.22
C ASP A 218 -9.83 21.70 -1.50
N GLN A 219 -8.97 21.62 -2.51
CA GLN A 219 -9.20 20.81 -3.70
C GLN A 219 -9.05 19.30 -3.44
N VAL A 220 -8.48 18.90 -2.30
CA VAL A 220 -8.32 17.49 -1.91
C VAL A 220 -9.58 17.04 -1.16
N PRO A 221 -10.42 16.16 -1.75
CA PRO A 221 -11.64 15.71 -1.09
C PRO A 221 -11.33 14.95 0.20
N GLU A 222 -12.27 14.92 1.15
CA GLU A 222 -12.07 14.23 2.45
C GLU A 222 -11.90 12.72 2.30
N SER A 223 -12.60 12.11 1.34
CA SER A 223 -12.45 10.69 1.02
C SER A 223 -11.17 10.46 0.21
N VAL A 224 -10.17 9.90 0.90
CA VAL A 224 -8.83 9.68 0.36
C VAL A 224 -8.38 8.24 0.57
N ASP A 225 -7.49 7.77 -0.32
CA ASP A 225 -6.76 6.51 -0.15
C ASP A 225 -5.86 6.60 1.11
N GLU A 226 -5.62 5.47 1.78
CA GLU A 226 -4.77 5.41 2.97
C GLU A 226 -3.37 6.01 2.75
N ARG A 227 -2.82 5.94 1.54
CA ARG A 227 -1.53 6.57 1.19
C ARG A 227 -1.55 8.11 1.21
N VAL A 228 -2.72 8.71 1.08
CA VAL A 228 -2.94 10.17 1.05
C VAL A 228 -3.39 10.69 2.43
N ARG A 229 -4.02 9.82 3.23
CA ARG A 229 -4.58 10.16 4.55
C ARG A 229 -3.58 10.82 5.49
N PHE A 230 -2.39 10.24 5.64
CA PHE A 230 -1.35 10.82 6.50
C PHE A 230 -0.78 12.14 5.93
N PRO A 231 -0.35 12.23 4.65
CA PRO A 231 0.04 13.49 4.03
C PRO A 231 -0.99 14.62 4.20
N ARG A 232 -2.27 14.31 3.98
CA ARG A 232 -3.36 15.28 4.14
C ARG A 232 -3.43 15.79 5.57
N ALA A 233 -3.40 14.88 6.55
CA ALA A 233 -3.40 15.23 7.97
C ALA A 233 -2.18 16.07 8.37
N VAL A 234 -1.00 15.86 7.78
CA VAL A 234 0.19 16.68 8.03
C VAL A 234 -0.01 18.12 7.57
N ILE A 235 -0.58 18.34 6.37
CA ILE A 235 -0.87 19.70 5.88
C ILE A 235 -1.96 20.36 6.72
N GLU A 236 -3.00 19.61 7.06
CA GLU A 236 -4.06 20.00 8.01
C GLU A 236 -3.47 20.48 9.35
N ALA A 237 -2.61 19.67 9.95
CA ALA A 237 -1.91 20.03 11.18
C ALA A 237 -1.13 21.33 11.06
N LYS A 238 -0.40 21.52 9.94
CA LYS A 238 0.38 22.74 9.66
C LYS A 238 -0.50 23.99 9.48
N LEU A 239 -1.63 23.86 8.78
CA LEU A 239 -2.54 24.98 8.50
C LEU A 239 -3.29 25.43 9.77
N TRP A 240 -3.70 24.48 10.61
CA TRP A 240 -4.51 24.77 11.80
C TRP A 240 -3.77 24.63 13.13
N GLN A 241 -2.45 24.43 13.09
CA GLN A 241 -1.58 24.27 14.27
C GLN A 241 -2.06 23.18 15.24
N LYS A 242 -2.56 22.06 14.69
CA LYS A 242 -3.15 20.97 15.47
C LYS A 242 -2.25 19.73 15.45
N PRO A 243 -1.83 19.20 16.61
CA PRO A 243 -1.02 17.99 16.64
C PRO A 243 -1.80 16.76 16.18
N LEU A 244 -1.09 15.81 15.57
CA LEU A 244 -1.61 14.53 15.10
C LEU A 244 -1.27 13.39 16.06
N ASP A 245 -2.21 12.46 16.23
CA ASP A 245 -1.93 11.14 16.79
C ASP A 245 -1.43 10.22 15.66
N LEU A 246 -0.12 9.97 15.61
CA LEU A 246 0.49 9.14 14.58
C LEU A 246 -0.03 7.69 14.58
N ASN A 247 -0.57 7.19 15.70
CA ASN A 247 -1.11 5.84 15.79
C ASN A 247 -2.48 5.69 15.10
N SER A 248 -3.09 6.79 14.69
CA SER A 248 -4.37 6.78 13.97
C SER A 248 -4.23 6.48 12.47
N PHE A 249 -3.00 6.34 11.96
CA PHE A 249 -2.72 6.12 10.54
C PHE A 249 -2.15 4.72 10.30
N ALA A 250 -2.71 4.00 9.32
CA ALA A 250 -2.21 2.69 8.91
C ALA A 250 -0.87 2.80 8.15
N VAL A 251 -0.65 3.89 7.41
CA VAL A 251 0.55 4.14 6.61
C VAL A 251 1.17 5.48 7.00
N VAL A 252 2.39 5.42 7.53
CA VAL A 252 3.17 6.61 7.91
C VAL A 252 4.51 6.55 7.19
N THR A 253 4.62 7.26 6.06
CA THR A 253 5.87 7.33 5.29
C THR A 253 6.90 8.21 6.00
N ASP A 254 8.16 7.80 6.03
CA ASP A 254 9.23 8.54 6.72
C ASP A 254 9.41 9.97 6.22
N HIS A 255 9.24 10.19 4.91
CA HIS A 255 9.31 11.52 4.29
C HIS A 255 8.30 12.51 4.90
N TRP A 256 7.03 12.13 4.97
CA TRP A 256 5.99 12.99 5.56
C TRP A 256 6.12 13.12 7.07
N ARG A 257 6.64 12.09 7.74
CA ARG A 257 6.97 12.13 9.18
C ARG A 257 8.06 13.17 9.45
N GLU A 258 9.10 13.22 8.62
CA GLU A 258 10.14 14.24 8.68
C GLU A 258 9.58 15.64 8.52
N ARG A 259 8.72 15.85 7.50
CA ARG A 259 8.06 17.14 7.25
C ARG A 259 7.18 17.60 8.42
N TYR A 260 6.48 16.68 9.06
CA TYR A 260 5.68 16.97 10.25
C TYR A 260 6.57 17.39 11.43
N ARG A 261 7.69 16.67 11.66
CA ARG A 261 8.65 16.99 12.72
C ARG A 261 9.31 18.36 12.52
N ARG A 262 9.72 18.68 11.29
CA ARG A 262 10.34 19.98 10.94
C ARG A 262 9.41 21.17 11.14
N ALA A 263 8.10 20.96 11.10
CA ALA A 263 7.12 22.01 11.38
C ALA A 263 6.99 22.36 12.88
N GLY A 264 7.82 21.77 13.75
CA GLY A 264 7.84 22.07 15.18
C GLY A 264 6.79 21.32 15.99
N PHE A 265 6.08 20.38 15.39
CA PHE A 265 5.25 19.44 16.15
C PHE A 265 6.15 18.37 16.77
N GLU A 266 6.18 18.31 18.09
CA GLU A 266 6.80 17.17 18.77
C GLU A 266 6.05 15.89 18.38
N VAL A 267 6.79 14.88 17.94
CA VAL A 267 6.31 13.50 17.94
C VAL A 267 6.29 13.06 19.40
N SER A 268 5.34 13.60 20.16
CA SER A 268 5.16 13.16 21.52
C SER A 268 4.74 11.71 21.45
N ALA A 269 5.59 10.81 21.97
CA ALA A 269 5.16 9.50 22.42
C ALA A 269 4.26 9.69 23.66
N SER A 270 3.27 10.58 23.58
CA SER A 270 2.31 10.79 24.64
C SER A 270 1.42 9.57 24.66
N ALA A 271 1.62 8.72 25.67
CA ALA A 271 0.63 7.75 26.09
C ALA A 271 -0.74 8.44 26.13
N PRO A 272 -1.79 7.83 25.55
CA PRO A 272 -3.08 8.49 25.40
C PRO A 272 -3.59 8.92 26.78
N LYS A 273 -3.91 10.21 26.94
CA LYS A 273 -4.71 10.70 28.07
C LYS A 273 -5.98 9.86 28.12
N ALA A 274 -6.15 9.16 29.24
CA ALA A 274 -7.21 8.18 29.46
C ALA A 274 -8.60 8.83 29.33
N ALA A 275 -9.14 8.83 28.11
CA ALA A 275 -10.57 8.78 27.90
C ALA A 275 -11.07 7.49 28.58
N LYS A 276 -12.07 7.61 29.47
CA LYS A 276 -12.64 6.53 30.29
C LYS A 276 -12.67 5.21 29.51
N ALA A 277 -11.68 4.36 29.79
CA ALA A 277 -11.43 3.17 29.01
C ALA A 277 -12.50 2.14 29.35
N SER A 278 -13.43 1.89 28.44
CA SER A 278 -13.85 0.52 28.20
C SER A 278 -12.56 -0.27 28.03
N ALA A 279 -12.27 -1.20 28.94
CA ALA A 279 -10.98 -1.89 28.99
C ALA A 279 -10.65 -2.44 27.59
N LYS A 280 -9.74 -1.76 26.88
CA LYS A 280 -9.37 -2.12 25.51
C LYS A 280 -8.72 -3.50 25.55
N LEU A 281 -9.02 -4.34 24.57
CA LEU A 281 -8.35 -5.62 24.44
C LEU A 281 -6.91 -5.37 24.01
N LEU A 282 -5.96 -5.80 24.83
CA LEU A 282 -4.52 -5.71 24.55
C LEU A 282 -4.06 -7.04 23.98
N TRP A 283 -3.30 -6.99 22.89
CA TRP A 283 -2.70 -8.17 22.30
C TRP A 283 -1.19 -8.06 22.26
N SER A 284 -0.52 -8.87 23.08
CA SER A 284 0.93 -8.97 23.05
C SER A 284 1.35 -9.75 21.82
N VAL A 285 1.92 -9.06 20.83
CA VAL A 285 2.32 -9.67 19.55
C VAL A 285 3.41 -10.71 19.76
N LYS A 286 4.29 -10.50 20.75
CA LYS A 286 5.39 -11.39 21.11
C LYS A 286 4.92 -12.68 21.79
N THR A 287 3.99 -12.58 22.74
CA THR A 287 3.57 -13.74 23.55
C THR A 287 2.28 -14.40 23.05
N GLY A 288 1.53 -13.69 22.19
CA GLY A 288 0.22 -14.05 21.71
C GLY A 288 -0.89 -13.87 22.75
N VAL A 289 -0.62 -13.27 23.91
CA VAL A 289 -1.61 -13.12 24.98
C VAL A 289 -2.59 -12.00 24.65
N LEU A 290 -3.89 -12.31 24.73
CA LEU A 290 -5.00 -11.36 24.67
C LEU A 290 -5.48 -11.09 26.09
N SER A 291 -5.48 -9.84 26.53
CA SER A 291 -5.92 -9.45 27.88
C SER A 291 -6.84 -8.24 27.86
N ARG A 292 -7.80 -8.25 28.77
CA ARG A 292 -8.67 -7.11 29.04
C ARG A 292 -8.35 -6.59 30.44
N GLY A 293 -7.54 -5.53 30.51
CA GLY A 293 -6.94 -5.08 31.77
C GLY A 293 -6.08 -6.18 32.39
N ARG A 294 -6.47 -6.67 33.57
CA ARG A 294 -5.76 -7.77 34.28
C ARG A 294 -6.28 -9.16 33.91
N SER A 295 -7.39 -9.26 33.19
CA SER A 295 -8.02 -10.55 32.86
C SER A 295 -7.45 -11.11 31.57
N LEU A 296 -7.02 -12.39 31.60
CA LEU A 296 -6.65 -13.14 30.40
C LEU A 296 -7.92 -13.48 29.61
N VAL A 297 -7.99 -13.03 28.36
CA VAL A 297 -9.08 -13.33 27.43
C VAL A 297 -8.76 -14.58 26.61
N GLY A 298 -7.49 -14.74 26.23
CA GLY A 298 -7.08 -15.83 25.37
C GLY A 298 -5.60 -15.82 25.03
N LYS A 299 -5.16 -16.85 24.29
CA LYS A 299 -3.82 -16.90 23.73
C LYS A 299 -3.87 -17.28 22.24
N VAL A 300 -3.47 -16.35 21.40
CA VAL A 300 -3.39 -16.48 19.94
C VAL A 300 -2.03 -15.96 19.48
N LYS A 301 -1.18 -16.85 18.98
CA LYS A 301 0.13 -16.46 18.45
C LYS A 301 -0.04 -15.56 17.23
N SER A 302 0.70 -14.46 17.17
CA SER A 302 0.52 -13.46 16.13
C SER A 302 0.88 -13.92 14.71
N GLN A 303 1.76 -14.92 14.59
CA GLN A 303 2.13 -15.55 13.33
C GLN A 303 1.21 -16.71 12.91
N SER A 304 0.32 -17.18 13.81
CA SER A 304 -0.65 -18.23 13.44
C SER A 304 -1.75 -17.69 12.54
N LEU A 305 -2.41 -18.55 11.76
CA LEU A 305 -3.58 -18.16 10.95
C LEU A 305 -4.67 -17.46 11.80
N GLU A 306 -4.89 -17.91 13.04
CA GLU A 306 -5.79 -17.22 13.97
C GLU A 306 -5.34 -15.79 14.27
N GLY A 307 -4.03 -15.59 14.46
CA GLY A 307 -3.44 -14.27 14.67
C GLY A 307 -3.53 -13.39 13.44
N GLN A 308 -3.25 -13.95 12.25
CA GLN A 308 -3.37 -13.23 10.98
C GLN A 308 -4.80 -12.75 10.75
N LEU A 309 -5.82 -13.59 11.01
CA LEU A 309 -7.23 -13.19 10.93
C LEU A 309 -7.55 -12.03 11.90
N ILE A 310 -7.07 -12.10 13.14
CA ILE A 310 -7.27 -11.01 14.11
C ILE A 310 -6.64 -9.70 13.62
N ARG A 311 -5.43 -9.74 13.03
CA ARG A 311 -4.79 -8.55 12.46
C ARG A 311 -5.63 -7.94 11.33
N LEU A 312 -6.06 -8.76 10.38
CA LEU A 312 -6.86 -8.30 9.24
C LEU A 312 -8.16 -7.61 9.66
N LEU A 313 -8.76 -8.06 10.76
CA LEU A 313 -9.99 -7.50 11.31
C LEU A 313 -9.75 -6.32 12.27
N ALA A 314 -8.51 -6.13 12.75
CA ALA A 314 -8.14 -4.97 13.57
C ALA A 314 -8.20 -3.66 12.77
N ASP A 315 -7.97 -3.75 11.46
CA ASP A 315 -8.06 -2.61 10.52
C ASP A 315 -9.52 -2.27 10.12
N GLY A 316 -10.49 -3.03 10.62
CA GLY A 316 -11.92 -2.81 10.39
C GLY A 316 -12.65 -4.03 9.80
N PRO A 317 -13.96 -3.87 9.53
CA PRO A 317 -14.79 -4.94 8.99
C PRO A 317 -14.31 -5.38 7.59
N ARG A 318 -14.33 -6.69 7.33
CA ARG A 318 -13.91 -7.27 6.04
C ARG A 318 -14.89 -8.35 5.59
N SER A 319 -15.14 -8.44 4.29
CA SER A 319 -15.94 -9.53 3.74
C SER A 319 -15.21 -10.88 3.86
N LYS A 320 -15.97 -11.98 3.90
CA LYS A 320 -15.43 -13.35 3.90
C LYS A 320 -14.42 -13.57 2.78
N LYS A 321 -14.74 -13.08 1.57
CA LYS A 321 -13.94 -13.25 0.36
C LYS A 321 -12.57 -12.59 0.51
N VAL A 322 -12.54 -11.35 0.99
CA VAL A 322 -11.29 -10.62 1.26
C VAL A 322 -10.42 -11.36 2.28
N LEU A 323 -11.02 -11.90 3.33
CA LEU A 323 -10.31 -12.65 4.36
C LEU A 323 -9.76 -13.98 3.81
N CYS A 324 -10.54 -14.71 3.02
CA CYS A 324 -10.07 -15.96 2.41
C CYS A 324 -8.90 -15.74 1.46
N GLU A 325 -8.98 -14.72 0.58
CA GLU A 325 -7.89 -14.39 -0.34
C GLU A 325 -6.64 -13.87 0.37
N SER A 326 -6.80 -13.22 1.52
CA SER A 326 -5.66 -12.72 2.32
C SER A 326 -4.99 -13.80 3.19
N LEU A 327 -5.73 -14.87 3.58
CA LEU A 327 -5.25 -15.93 4.48
C LEU A 327 -4.80 -17.19 3.75
N TRP A 328 -5.43 -17.52 2.61
CA TRP A 328 -5.11 -18.70 1.81
C TRP A 328 -4.99 -18.32 0.34
N PRO A 329 -3.85 -17.77 -0.09
CA PRO A 329 -3.63 -17.41 -1.49
C PRO A 329 -3.28 -18.60 -2.40
N ALA A 330 -3.03 -19.78 -1.84
CA ALA A 330 -2.64 -21.00 -2.57
C ALA A 330 -3.84 -21.74 -3.23
N ASP A 331 -3.56 -22.65 -4.16
CA ASP A 331 -4.55 -23.54 -4.79
C ASP A 331 -5.38 -24.28 -3.74
N THR A 332 -6.60 -23.82 -3.50
CA THR A 332 -7.59 -24.46 -2.63
C THR A 332 -8.94 -24.15 -3.23
N GLU A 333 -9.76 -25.17 -3.47
CA GLU A 333 -11.10 -24.99 -4.05
C GLU A 333 -11.98 -24.16 -3.12
N VAL A 334 -12.92 -23.43 -3.71
CA VAL A 334 -13.80 -22.49 -3.01
C VAL A 334 -14.54 -23.14 -1.84
N MET A 335 -15.08 -24.34 -2.05
CA MET A 335 -15.81 -25.08 -1.01
C MET A 335 -14.93 -25.37 0.21
N PHE A 336 -13.69 -25.80 0.00
CA PHE A 336 -12.77 -26.08 1.10
C PHE A 336 -12.34 -24.82 1.85
N LEU A 337 -12.31 -23.66 1.20
CA LEU A 337 -11.99 -22.39 1.87
C LEU A 337 -13.10 -21.95 2.81
N ASP A 338 -14.35 -22.12 2.41
CA ASP A 338 -15.48 -21.76 3.25
C ASP A 338 -15.51 -22.57 4.54
N ASP A 339 -15.32 -23.88 4.43
CA ASP A 339 -15.21 -24.76 5.60
C ASP A 339 -13.98 -24.43 6.45
N ARG A 340 -12.82 -24.23 5.82
CA ARG A 340 -11.58 -23.86 6.54
C ARG A 340 -11.72 -22.51 7.24
N PHE A 341 -12.35 -21.53 6.60
CA PHE A 341 -12.58 -20.22 7.18
C PHE A 341 -13.56 -20.31 8.35
N HIS A 342 -14.66 -21.05 8.20
CA HIS A 342 -15.58 -21.29 9.30
C HIS A 342 -14.88 -21.96 10.49
N GLN A 343 -14.08 -23.00 10.25
CA GLN A 343 -13.27 -23.66 11.28
C GLN A 343 -12.23 -22.72 11.91
N LEU A 344 -11.62 -21.83 11.13
CA LEU A 344 -10.69 -20.82 11.64
C LEU A 344 -11.40 -19.84 12.58
N VAL A 345 -12.56 -19.30 12.18
CA VAL A 345 -13.38 -18.41 13.01
C VAL A 345 -13.78 -19.12 14.30
N GLN A 346 -14.25 -20.37 14.23
CA GLN A 346 -14.58 -21.16 15.42
C GLN A 346 -13.37 -21.41 16.34
N ARG A 347 -12.17 -21.64 15.78
CA ARG A 347 -10.93 -21.77 16.57
C ARG A 347 -10.59 -20.47 17.28
N VAL A 348 -10.72 -19.33 16.61
CA VAL A 348 -10.54 -18.01 17.25
C VAL A 348 -11.57 -17.81 18.34
N GLN A 349 -12.85 -18.06 18.08
CA GLN A 349 -13.91 -17.91 19.08
C GLN A 349 -13.72 -18.85 20.29
N ARG A 350 -13.16 -20.05 20.12
CA ARG A 350 -12.79 -20.93 21.25
C ARG A 350 -11.63 -20.37 22.07
N LYS A 351 -10.62 -19.78 21.41
CA LYS A 351 -9.42 -19.23 22.05
C LYS A 351 -9.64 -17.85 22.67
N ALA A 352 -10.52 -17.04 22.08
CA ALA A 352 -10.81 -15.66 22.42
C ALA A 352 -12.33 -15.43 22.27
N LYS A 353 -13.09 -15.86 23.29
CA LYS A 353 -14.55 -15.95 23.28
C LYS A 353 -15.22 -14.66 22.80
N GLY A 354 -16.07 -14.78 21.78
CA GLY A 354 -16.89 -13.69 21.25
C GLY A 354 -16.11 -12.60 20.51
N LEU A 355 -14.81 -12.79 20.25
CA LEU A 355 -13.98 -11.74 19.67
C LEU A 355 -14.35 -11.36 18.24
N ILE A 356 -14.83 -12.33 17.44
CA ILE A 356 -15.21 -12.11 16.05
C ILE A 356 -16.74 -12.16 15.93
N VAL A 357 -17.32 -11.12 15.33
CA VAL A 357 -18.75 -10.97 15.06
C VAL A 357 -18.96 -10.91 13.55
N PHE A 358 -20.00 -11.58 13.07
CA PHE A 358 -20.49 -11.49 11.69
C PHE A 358 -21.81 -10.74 11.69
N ASP A 359 -21.94 -9.69 10.87
CA ASP A 359 -23.13 -8.82 10.80
C ASP A 359 -24.11 -9.21 9.68
N GLY A 360 -23.85 -10.31 8.97
CA GLY A 360 -24.60 -10.74 7.79
C GLY A 360 -23.89 -10.46 6.47
N GLN A 361 -22.90 -9.56 6.45
CA GLN A 361 -22.12 -9.22 5.25
C GLN A 361 -20.61 -9.30 5.50
N SER A 362 -20.17 -8.82 6.65
CA SER A 362 -18.76 -8.66 7.00
C SER A 362 -18.45 -9.25 8.37
N TYR A 363 -17.19 -9.67 8.54
CA TYR A 363 -16.63 -10.04 9.82
C TYR A 363 -15.93 -8.83 10.41
N ARG A 364 -16.05 -8.65 11.73
CA ARG A 364 -15.37 -7.60 12.49
C ARG A 364 -15.00 -8.09 13.88
N LEU A 365 -14.10 -7.38 14.53
CA LEU A 365 -13.86 -7.59 15.95
C LEU A 365 -15.00 -6.97 16.77
N SER A 366 -15.41 -7.63 17.85
CA SER A 366 -16.43 -7.14 18.79
C SER A 366 -15.98 -5.87 19.53
N GLU A 367 -14.67 -5.68 19.67
CA GLU A 367 -14.04 -4.55 20.34
C GLU A 367 -12.70 -4.22 19.65
N ALA A 368 -12.23 -2.98 19.80
CA ALA A 368 -10.94 -2.58 19.27
C ALA A 368 -9.78 -3.27 20.01
N ILE A 369 -8.79 -3.74 19.25
CA ILE A 369 -7.57 -4.35 19.78
C ILE A 369 -6.41 -3.37 19.65
N ALA A 370 -5.65 -3.19 20.72
CA ALA A 370 -4.36 -2.53 20.66
C ALA A 370 -3.25 -3.60 20.70
N SER A 371 -2.40 -3.59 19.67
CA SER A 371 -1.21 -4.45 19.62
C SER A 371 -0.08 -3.82 20.45
N ILE A 372 0.53 -4.62 21.33
CA ILE A 372 1.65 -4.21 22.21
C ILE A 372 2.86 -5.12 22.07
#